data_AF-A0A535JFU8-F1
#
_entry.id   AF-A0A535JFU8-F1
#
_cell.length_a   1.000
_cell.length_b   1.000
_cell.length_c   1.000
_cell.angle_alpha   90.00
_cell.angle_beta   90.00
_cell.angle_gamma   90.00
#
_symmetry.space_group_name_H-M   'P 1'
#
loop_
_entity.id
_entity.type
_entity.pdbx_description
1 polymer ?
#
loop_
_entity_poly.entity_id
_entity_poly.type
_entity_poly.pdbx_seq_one_letter_code
_entity_poly.pdbx_strand_id
1 'polypeptide(L)' 'MSETSKESFDEVLGRLESTIALLAEGSAPLDELVAAHQRAAGLLSDADARLETLRNRAERLVAELKA' A
#
# COMPACT_ATOMS: atom_id res chain seq x y z
N MET A 1 -18.06 18.53 -2.34
CA MET A 1 -17.45 17.52 -1.46
C MET A 1 -16.99 16.41 -2.37
N SER A 2 -15.69 16.36 -2.67
CA SER A 2 -15.16 15.49 -3.72
C SER A 2 -15.27 14.03 -3.31
N GLU A 3 -15.87 13.20 -4.16
CA GLU A 3 -15.70 11.75 -4.13
C GLU A 3 -14.21 11.44 -4.23
N THR A 4 -13.57 11.21 -3.09
CA THR A 4 -12.27 10.56 -3.05
C THR A 4 -12.50 9.14 -3.54
N SER A 5 -12.33 8.92 -4.84
CA SER A 5 -12.29 7.60 -5.45
C SER A 5 -11.33 6.75 -4.62
N LYS A 6 -11.85 5.66 -4.06
CA LYS A 6 -11.07 4.69 -3.29
C LYS A 6 -10.00 4.16 -4.24
N GLU A 7 -8.76 4.62 -4.12
CA GLU A 7 -7.62 4.13 -4.92
C GLU A 7 -7.63 2.59 -4.91
N SER A 8 -7.43 1.97 -6.06
CA SER A 8 -7.30 0.53 -6.21
C SER A 8 -6.02 0.02 -5.54
N PHE A 9 -5.94 -1.29 -5.30
CA PHE A 9 -4.74 -1.90 -4.71
C PHE A 9 -3.51 -1.74 -5.61
N ASP A 10 -3.69 -1.90 -6.92
CA ASP A 10 -2.61 -1.75 -7.90
C ASP A 10 -2.09 -0.31 -7.96
N GLU A 11 -2.96 0.70 -7.81
CA GLU A 11 -2.54 2.10 -7.71
C GLU A 11 -1.72 2.37 -6.44
N VAL A 12 -2.11 1.79 -5.29
CA VAL A 12 -1.34 1.90 -4.04
C VAL A 12 0.05 1.26 -4.20
N LEU A 13 0.12 0.08 -4.80
CA LEU A 13 1.39 -0.60 -5.07
C LEU A 13 2.26 0.19 -6.06
N GLY A 14 1.71 0.68 -7.17
CA GLY A 14 2.46 1.47 -8.14
C GLY A 14 3.05 2.75 -7.54
N ARG A 15 2.32 3.40 -6.64
CA ARG A 15 2.82 4.56 -5.88
C ARG A 15 3.91 4.16 -4.90
N LEU A 16 3.78 3.02 -4.23
CA LEU A 16 4.79 2.50 -3.30
C LEU A 16 6.10 2.21 -4.05
N GLU A 17 6.02 1.49 -5.17
CA GLU A 17 7.15 1.17 -6.04
C GLU A 17 7.86 2.44 -6.54
N SER A 18 7.10 3.42 -7.03
CA SER A 18 7.65 4.70 -7.47
C SER A 18 8.36 5.45 -6.34
N THR A 19 7.81 5.40 -5.11
CA THR A 19 8.40 6.05 -3.95
C THR A 19 9.67 5.33 -3.50
N ILE A 20 9.69 4.00 -3.55
CA ILE A 20 10.89 3.19 -3.25
C ILE A 20 11.98 3.45 -4.29
N ALA A 21 11.64 3.60 -5.57
CA ALA A 21 12.61 3.93 -6.61
C ALA A 21 13.32 5.25 -6.32
N LEU A 22 12.59 6.29 -5.91
CA LEU A 22 13.16 7.58 -5.52
C LEU A 22 14.07 7.47 -4.28
N LEU A 23 13.68 6.66 -3.29
CA LEU A 23 14.52 6.37 -2.12
C LEU A 23 15.81 5.62 -2.50
N ALA A 24 15.70 4.65 -3.40
CA ALA A 24 16.81 3.84 -3.86
C ALA A 24 17.81 4.63 -4.71
N GLU A 25 17.33 5.63 -5.46
CA GLU A 25 18.19 6.52 -6.23
C GLU A 25 19.09 7.37 -5.31
N GLY A 26 18.57 7.82 -4.17
CA GLY A 26 19.36 8.46 -3.11
C GLY A 26 20.02 9.80 -3.48
N SER A 27 19.68 10.35 -4.66
CA SER A 27 20.22 11.62 -5.18
C SER A 27 19.45 12.85 -4.69
N ALA A 28 18.26 12.66 -4.12
CA ALA A 28 17.43 13.73 -3.60
C ALA A 28 17.95 14.27 -2.25
N PRO A 29 17.66 15.54 -1.90
CA PRO A 29 17.94 16.10 -0.59
C PRO A 29 17.37 15.26 0.56
N LEU A 30 18.02 15.29 1.73
CA LEU A 30 17.62 14.50 2.89
C LEU A 30 16.14 14.70 3.27
N ASP A 31 15.65 15.94 3.27
CA ASP A 31 14.25 16.24 3.60
C ASP A 31 13.27 15.58 2.62
N GLU A 32 13.63 15.52 1.34
CA GLU A 32 12.81 14.85 0.32
C GLU A 32 12.84 13.34 0.48
N LEU A 33 14.00 12.76 0.80
CA LEU A 33 14.15 11.34 1.11
C LEU A 33 13.36 10.95 2.37
N VAL A 34 13.39 11.77 3.43
CA VAL A 34 12.60 11.56 4.64
C VAL A 34 11.10 11.60 4.32
N ALA A 35 10.66 12.59 3.55
CA ALA A 35 9.27 12.69 3.14
C ALA A 35 8.85 11.50 2.26
N ALA A 36 9.72 11.03 1.36
CA ALA A 36 9.48 9.84 0.56
C ALA A 36 9.36 8.58 1.43
N HIS A 37 10.22 8.43 2.44
CA HIS A 37 10.18 7.31 3.37
C HIS A 37 8.85 7.28 4.15
N GLN A 38 8.41 8.42 4.67
CA GLN A 38 7.13 8.53 5.37
C GLN A 38 5.95 8.17 4.47
N ARG A 39 5.97 8.61 3.20
CA ARG A 39 4.95 8.22 2.20
C ARG A 39 4.97 6.72 1.94
N ALA A 40 6.15 6.13 1.73
CA ALA A 40 6.29 4.70 1.50
C ALA A 40 5.75 3.87 2.69
N ALA A 41 6.04 4.28 3.93
CA ALA A 41 5.50 3.64 5.13
C ALA A 41 3.96 3.69 5.19
N GLY A 42 3.36 4.82 4.80
CA GLY A 42 1.89 4.95 4.73
C GLY A 42 1.27 4.05 3.65
N LEU A 43 1.86 4.01 2.46
CA LEU A 43 1.41 3.16 1.35
C LEU A 43 1.53 1.67 1.68
N LEU A 44 2.63 1.27 2.32
CA LEU A 44 2.84 -0.10 2.78
C LEU A 44 1.77 -0.52 3.79
N SER A 45 1.48 0.34 4.78
CA SER A 45 0.45 0.08 5.78
C SER A 45 -0.95 -0.10 5.16
N ASP A 46 -1.31 0.71 4.15
CA ASP A 46 -2.58 0.55 3.42
C ASP A 46 -2.60 -0.75 2.61
N ALA A 47 -1.51 -1.09 1.92
CA ALA A 47 -1.40 -2.34 1.19
C ALA A 47 -1.56 -3.57 2.11
N ASP A 48 -0.87 -3.57 3.25
CA ASP A 48 -0.96 -4.64 4.25
C ASP A 48 -2.38 -4.80 4.81
N ALA A 49 -3.07 -3.70 5.13
CA ALA A 49 -4.45 -3.74 5.63
C ALA A 49 -5.43 -4.33 4.60
N ARG A 50 -5.21 -4.05 3.30
CA ARG A 50 -6.04 -4.60 2.22
C ARG A 50 -5.76 -6.08 2.00
N LEU A 51 -4.50 -6.51 2.04
CA LEU A 51 -4.12 -7.91 1.95
C LEU A 51 -4.66 -8.72 3.12
N GLU A 52 -4.57 -8.19 4.34
CA GLU A 52 -5.15 -8.78 5.55
C GLU A 52 -6.67 -8.97 5.41
N THR A 53 -7.36 -7.97 4.86
CA THR A 53 -8.81 -8.05 4.59
C THR A 53 -9.13 -9.17 3.59
N LEU A 54 -8.34 -9.31 2.52
CA LEU A 54 -8.51 -10.38 1.53
C LEU A 54 -8.22 -11.76 2.13
N ARG A 55 -7.16 -11.89 2.94
CA ARG A 55 -6.82 -13.13 3.64
C ARG A 55 -7.97 -13.57 4.55
N ASN A 56 -8.48 -12.67 5.39
CA ASN A 56 -9.59 -12.96 6.29
C ASN A 56 -10.90 -13.31 5.56
N ARG A 57 -11.09 -12.82 4.33
CA ARG A 57 -12.21 -13.23 3.48
C ARG A 57 -12.00 -14.63 2.91
N ALA A 58 -10.80 -14.93 2.42
CA ALA A 58 -10.47 -16.25 1.89
C ALA A 58 -10.57 -17.33 2.97
N GLU A 59 -10.07 -17.07 4.18
CA GLU A 59 -10.17 -17.98 5.32
C GLU A 59 -11.64 -18.30 5.68
N ARG A 60 -12.51 -17.27 5.69
CA ARG A 60 -13.95 -17.46 5.91
C ARG A 60 -14.60 -18.34 4.84
N LEU A 61 -14.33 -18.07 3.56
CA LEU A 61 -14.86 -18.89 2.46
C LEU A 61 -14.40 -20.35 2.55
N VAL A 62 -13.15 -20.59 2.92
CA VAL A 62 -12.63 -21.95 3.12
C VAL A 62 -13.32 -22.64 4.30
N ALA A 63 -13.61 -21.91 5.38
CA ALA A 63 -14.34 -22.47 6.52
C ALA A 63 -15.79 -22.82 6.15
N GLU A 64 -16.47 -21.95 5.40
CA GLU A 64 -17.84 -22.16 4.90
C GLU A 64 -17.94 -23.38 3.97
N LEU A 65 -16.95 -23.62 3.10
CA LEU A 65 -16.92 -24.78 2.21
C LEU A 65 -16.65 -26.12 2.92
N LYS A 66 -16.08 -26.08 4.13
CA LYS A 66 -15.75 -27.26 4.93
C LYS A 66 -16.85 -27.61 5.95
N ALA A 67 -17.81 -26.71 6.16
CA ALA A 67 -18.96 -26.89 7.04
C ALA A 67 -20.09 -27.64 6.32
#